data_AF-H9NDZ6-F1
#
_entry.id   AF-H9NDZ6-F1
#
_cell.length_a   1.000
_cell.length_b   1.000
_cell.length_c   1.000
_cell.angle_alpha   90.00
_cell.angle_beta   90.00
_cell.angle_gamma   90.00
#
_symmetry.space_group_name_H-M   'P 1'
#
loop_
_entity.id
_entity.type
_entity.pdbx_description
1 polymer ?
#
loop_
_entity_poly.entity_id
_entity_poly.type
_entity_poly.pdbx_seq_one_letter_code
_entity_poly.pdbx_strand_id
1 'polypeptide(L)' 'INMNRNINFGWLIRSFHANGASMFFIMIYIHISRGIYMNSFNFKMTWIIGVILLLLTMMTAFVGYVLPWGQMSFWGAT' A
#
# COMPACT_ATOMS: atom_id res chain seq x y z
N ILE A 1 -1.32 -18.49 -18.51
CA ILE A 1 -2.72 -18.08 -18.23
C ILE A 1 -2.71 -16.59 -17.91
N ASN A 2 -3.46 -15.76 -18.65
CA ASN A 2 -3.53 -14.32 -18.37
C ASN A 2 -4.65 -14.05 -17.36
N MET A 3 -4.31 -13.55 -16.18
CA MET A 3 -5.28 -13.29 -15.10
C MET A 3 -6.39 -12.32 -15.50
N ASN A 4 -6.09 -11.31 -16.31
CA ASN A 4 -7.10 -10.31 -16.71
C ASN A 4 -8.03 -10.80 -17.82
N ARG A 5 -7.61 -11.79 -18.61
CA ARG A 5 -8.31 -12.20 -19.83
C ARG A 5 -8.92 -13.59 -19.74
N ASN A 6 -8.31 -14.50 -18.99
CA ASN A 6 -8.61 -15.92 -19.03
C ASN A 6 -9.17 -16.46 -17.71
N ILE A 7 -9.28 -15.64 -16.66
CA ILE A 7 -9.83 -16.02 -15.35
C ILE A 7 -11.11 -15.22 -15.11
N ASN A 8 -12.19 -15.91 -14.72
CA ASN A 8 -13.47 -15.27 -14.37
C ASN A 8 -13.24 -14.24 -13.27
N PHE A 9 -13.72 -13.01 -13.48
CA PHE A 9 -13.51 -11.85 -12.58
C PHE A 9 -12.05 -11.49 -12.30
N GLY A 10 -11.06 -12.05 -13.00
CA GLY A 10 -9.64 -11.79 -12.73
C GLY A 10 -9.24 -10.32 -12.97
N TRP A 11 -9.84 -9.67 -13.98
CA TRP A 11 -9.69 -8.23 -14.20
C TRP A 11 -10.22 -7.40 -13.02
N LEU A 12 -11.34 -7.83 -12.42
CA LEU A 12 -11.98 -7.15 -11.32
C LEU A 12 -11.11 -7.25 -10.06
N ILE A 13 -10.64 -8.46 -9.74
CA ILE A 13 -9.73 -8.70 -8.60
C ILE A 13 -8.45 -7.89 -8.74
N ARG A 14 -7.82 -7.89 -9.92
CA ARG A 14 -6.58 -7.12 -10.13
C ARG A 14 -6.81 -5.61 -9.99
N SER A 15 -7.89 -5.09 -10.56
CA SER A 15 -8.22 -3.67 -10.44
C SER A 15 -8.54 -3.27 -9.00
N PHE A 16 -9.30 -4.08 -8.26
CA PHE A 16 -9.53 -3.85 -6.83
C PHE A 16 -8.24 -3.89 -6.02
N HIS A 17 -7.35 -4.85 -6.27
CA HIS A 17 -6.09 -4.94 -5.55
C HIS A 17 -5.19 -3.72 -5.79
N ALA A 18 -5.05 -3.29 -7.05
CA ALA A 18 -4.24 -2.12 -7.42
C ALA A 18 -4.80 -0.81 -6.84
N ASN A 19 -6.11 -0.57 -6.95
CA ASN A 19 -6.75 0.61 -6.36
C ASN A 19 -6.86 0.52 -4.83
N GLY A 20 -6.95 -0.70 -4.29
CA GLY A 20 -6.96 -0.94 -2.85
C GLY A 20 -5.65 -0.51 -2.19
N ALA A 21 -4.51 -0.71 -2.87
CA ALA A 21 -3.23 -0.24 -2.39
C ALA A 21 -3.19 1.29 -2.23
N SER A 22 -3.68 2.06 -3.22
CA SER A 22 -3.71 3.53 -3.12
C SER A 22 -4.69 4.01 -2.04
N MET A 23 -5.87 3.40 -1.95
CA MET A 23 -6.85 3.70 -0.89
C MET A 23 -6.25 3.43 0.51
N PHE A 24 -5.46 2.37 0.67
CA PHE A 24 -4.80 2.05 1.93
C PHE A 24 -3.86 3.17 2.37
N PHE A 25 -3.04 3.73 1.47
CA PHE A 25 -2.18 4.88 1.78
C PHE A 25 -2.98 6.15 2.11
N ILE A 26 -4.08 6.42 1.41
CA ILE A 26 -4.97 7.56 1.74
C ILE A 26 -5.46 7.42 3.20
N MET A 27 -5.93 6.23 3.59
CA MET A 27 -6.38 5.97 4.95
C MET A 27 -5.25 6.10 5.98
N ILE A 28 -4.04 5.63 5.67
CA ILE A 28 -2.87 5.78 6.55
C ILE A 28 -2.52 7.25 6.74
N TYR A 29 -2.49 8.06 5.67
CA TYR A 29 -2.17 9.48 5.80
C TYR A 29 -3.21 10.23 6.63
N ILE A 30 -4.50 9.92 6.44
CA ILE A 30 -5.58 10.46 7.27
C ILE A 30 -5.43 10.00 8.74
N HIS A 31 -5.07 8.74 8.96
CA HIS A 31 -4.83 8.21 10.31
C HIS A 31 -3.68 8.93 11.02
N ILE A 32 -2.57 9.15 10.33
CA ILE A 32 -1.41 9.90 10.83
C ILE A 32 -1.79 11.36 11.10
N SER A 33 -2.48 12.03 10.17
CA SER A 33 -2.90 13.42 10.35
C SER A 33 -3.83 13.58 11.55
N ARG A 34 -4.78 12.66 11.75
CA ARG A 34 -5.63 12.60 12.95
C ARG A 34 -4.81 12.35 14.21
N GLY A 35 -3.80 11.50 14.14
CA GLY A 35 -2.88 11.23 15.25
C GLY A 35 -2.08 12.46 15.68
N ILE A 36 -1.63 13.27 14.73
CA ILE A 36 -0.96 14.55 14.98
C ILE A 36 -1.94 15.58 15.54
N TYR A 37 -3.08 15.78 14.87
CA TYR A 37 -4.09 16.76 15.26
C TYR A 37 -4.61 16.57 16.70
N MET A 38 -4.76 15.31 17.14
CA MET A 38 -5.24 14.96 18.48
C MET A 38 -4.12 14.63 19.48
N ASN A 39 -2.86 14.96 19.18
CA ASN A 39 -1.69 14.64 20.01
C ASN A 39 -1.58 13.17 20.45
N SER A 40 -2.07 12.24 19.63
CA SER A 40 -2.06 10.80 19.94
C SER A 40 -0.66 10.19 19.85
N PHE A 41 0.31 10.91 19.26
CA PHE A 41 1.73 10.54 19.28
C PHE A 41 2.32 10.47 20.70
N ASN A 42 1.64 11.05 21.71
CA ASN A 42 2.04 10.92 23.12
C ASN A 42 1.98 9.47 23.63
N PHE A 43 1.15 8.61 23.02
CA PHE A 43 1.19 7.16 23.26
C PHE A 43 2.40 6.54 22.54
N LYS A 44 3.60 6.79 23.07
CA LYS A 44 4.88 6.54 22.38
C LYS A 44 5.03 5.12 21.81
N MET A 45 4.69 4.08 22.57
CA MET A 45 4.79 2.70 22.08
C MET A 45 3.85 2.45 20.91
N THR A 46 2.59 2.87 21.02
CA THR A 46 1.60 2.76 19.93
C THR A 46 2.03 3.56 18.70
N TRP A 47 2.57 4.76 18.90
CA TRP A 47 3.07 5.60 17.82
C TRP A 47 4.24 4.97 17.08
N ILE A 48 5.22 4.41 17.82
CA ILE A 48 6.37 3.70 17.23
C ILE A 48 5.90 2.48 16.44
N ILE A 49 4.96 1.69 16.97
CA ILE A 49 4.37 0.57 16.22
C ILE A 49 3.67 1.08 14.95
N GLY A 50 2.93 2.19 15.03
CA GLY A 50 2.31 2.82 13.87
C GLY A 50 3.31 3.25 12.79
N VAL A 51 4.45 3.82 13.18
CA VAL A 51 5.55 4.17 12.26
C VAL A 51 6.16 2.91 11.62
N ILE A 52 6.36 1.84 12.40
CA ILE A 52 6.85 0.55 11.87
C ILE A 52 5.84 -0.01 10.85
N LEU A 53 4.54 0.01 11.16
CA LEU A 53 3.49 -0.43 10.24
C LEU A 53 3.45 0.38 8.95
N LEU A 54 3.65 1.71 9.02
CA LEU A 54 3.80 2.56 7.84
C LEU A 54 4.97 2.08 6.96
N LEU A 55 6.16 1.88 7.54
CA LEU A 55 7.34 1.44 6.81
C LEU A 55 7.17 0.05 6.19
N LEU A 56 6.60 -0.90 6.93
CA LEU A 56 6.30 -2.24 6.42
C LEU A 56 5.28 -2.18 5.27
N THR A 57 4.28 -1.31 5.36
CA THR A 57 3.31 -1.11 4.28
C THR A 57 3.96 -0.53 3.03
N MET A 58 4.82 0.48 3.19
CA MET A 58 5.60 1.06 2.07
C MET A 58 6.43 -0.01 1.37
N MET A 59 7.15 -0.84 2.13
CA MET A 59 7.95 -1.93 1.58
C MET A 59 7.07 -2.97 0.88
N THR A 60 5.93 -3.35 1.47
CA THR A 60 4.98 -4.30 0.87
C THR A 60 4.43 -3.79 -0.46
N ALA A 61 4.00 -2.52 -0.49
CA ALA A 61 3.48 -1.89 -1.70
C ALA A 61 4.54 -1.74 -2.79
N PHE A 62 5.77 -1.39 -2.40
CA PHE A 62 6.91 -1.29 -3.31
C PHE A 62 7.20 -2.65 -3.97
N VAL A 63 7.38 -3.71 -3.19
CA VAL A 63 7.63 -5.06 -3.74
C VAL A 63 6.45 -5.52 -4.60
N GLY A 64 5.22 -5.26 -4.18
CA GLY A 64 4.02 -5.56 -4.96
C GLY A 64 3.98 -4.86 -6.33
N TYR A 65 4.48 -3.61 -6.41
CA TYR A 65 4.57 -2.85 -7.64
C TYR A 65 5.58 -3.43 -8.65
N VAL A 66 6.60 -4.15 -8.17
CA VAL A 66 7.62 -4.78 -9.02
C VAL A 66 7.08 -6.04 -9.72
N LEU A 67 6.14 -6.76 -9.09
CA LEU A 67 5.66 -8.07 -9.56
C LEU A 67 5.12 -8.13 -11.00
N PRO A 68 4.37 -7.12 -11.53
CA PRO A 68 3.88 -7.15 -12.91
C PRO A 68 4.98 -7.00 -13.97
N TRP A 69 6.21 -6.63 -13.56
CA TRP A 69 7.40 -6.52 -14.40
C TRP A 69 7.22 -5.65 -15.66
N GLY A 70 6.48 -4.55 -15.55
CA GLY A 70 6.36 -3.54 -16.60
C GLY A 70 7.55 -2.58 -16.63
N GLN A 71 7.59 -1.68 -17.62
CA GLN A 71 8.68 -0.68 -17.75
C GLN A 71 8.87 0.14 -16.47
N MET A 72 7.79 0.73 -15.94
CA MET A 72 7.88 1.51 -14.70
C MET A 72 8.24 0.64 -13.48
N SER A 73 7.77 -0.61 -13.43
CA SER A 73 8.14 -1.56 -12.37
C SER A 73 9.64 -1.87 -12.38
N PHE A 74 10.22 -2.09 -13.56
CA PHE A 74 11.63 -2.41 -13.74
C PHE A 74 12.53 -1.22 -13.37
N TRP A 75 12.29 -0.06 -13.98
CA TRP A 75 13.08 1.14 -13.71
C TRP A 75 12.86 1.70 -12.30
N GLY A 76 11.70 1.44 -11.69
CA GLY A 76 11.45 1.80 -10.30
C GLY A 76 12.18 0.91 -9.29
N ALA A 77 12.70 -0.24 -9.71
CA ALA A 77 13.42 -1.19 -8.85
C ALA A 77 14.95 -1.06 -8.94
N THR A 78 15.47 -0.37 -9.97
CA THR A 78 16.90 -0.06 -10.15
C THR A 78 17.29 1.22 -9.42
#